data_AF-X1P5E5-F1
#
_entry.id   AF-X1P5E5-F1
#
_cell.length_a   1.000
_cell.length_b   1.000
_cell.length_c   1.000
_cell.angle_alpha   90.00
_cell.angle_beta   90.00
_cell.angle_gamma   90.00
#
_symmetry.space_group_name_H-M   'P 1'
#
loop_
_entity.id
_entity.type
_entity.pdbx_description
1 polymer ?
#
loop_
_entity_poly.entity_id
_entity_poly.type
_entity_poly.pdbx_seq_one_letter_code
_entity_poly.pdbx_strand_id
1 'polypeptide(L)'
;QYGSGKTGATNVLRTAGRKAAAIVAGLDVLKGVLAVLFAGLIIRGNYLVVGEFSLGMLVAQVLAALAAVLGHNFPVFLKFKGGRGVATFFGGLIALCPAVALFGGEVLIIGAGLTRYASIGSIAGVVGTYTILVPLTILSGFPIEYLA
;
A
#
# COMPACT_ATOMS: atom_id res chain seq x y z
N GLN A 1 26.06 2.27 1.88
CA GLN A 1 25.88 1.12 0.99
C GLN A 1 25.70 -0.12 1.88
N TYR A 2 24.47 -0.48 2.24
CA TYR A 2 24.21 -1.58 3.18
C TYR A 2 22.96 -2.37 2.80
N GLY A 3 22.99 -3.69 3.05
CA GLY A 3 21.91 -4.63 2.79
C GLY A 3 21.51 -4.69 1.31
N SER A 4 20.21 -4.65 1.00
CA SER A 4 19.70 -4.71 -0.38
C SER A 4 19.73 -3.36 -1.12
N GLY A 5 20.26 -2.30 -0.50
CA GLY A 5 20.28 -0.95 -1.06
C GLY A 5 18.92 -0.26 -1.20
N LYS A 6 17.85 -0.84 -0.65
CA LYS A 6 16.48 -0.28 -0.64
C LYS A 6 16.19 0.39 0.70
N THR A 7 15.29 1.37 0.71
CA THR A 7 14.96 2.14 1.93
C THR A 7 13.83 1.56 2.77
N GLY A 8 13.22 0.46 2.33
CA GLY A 8 12.10 -0.17 3.05
C GLY A 8 12.50 -0.86 4.36
N ALA A 9 11.50 -1.11 5.21
CA ALA A 9 11.65 -1.67 6.55
C ALA A 9 12.50 -2.94 6.64
N THR A 10 12.42 -3.86 5.66
CA THR A 10 13.24 -5.09 5.65
C THR A 10 14.75 -4.79 5.55
N ASN A 11 15.14 -3.75 4.81
CA ASN A 11 16.54 -3.37 4.74
C ASN A 11 16.96 -2.68 6.05
N VAL A 12 16.12 -1.78 6.56
CA VAL A 12 16.33 -1.12 7.86
C VAL A 12 16.47 -2.14 9.00
N LEU A 13 15.72 -3.23 8.96
CA LEU A 13 15.85 -4.33 9.93
C LEU A 13 17.25 -4.95 9.92
N ARG A 14 17.85 -5.09 8.74
CA ARG A 14 19.20 -5.66 8.58
C ARG A 14 20.31 -4.67 8.94
N THR A 15 20.07 -3.37 8.79
CA THR A 15 21.13 -2.36 8.93
C THR A 15 21.07 -1.55 10.22
N ALA A 16 19.87 -1.32 10.77
CA ALA A 16 19.62 -0.44 11.91
C ALA A 16 18.79 -1.11 13.03
N GLY A 17 18.40 -2.37 12.85
CA GLY A 17 17.75 -3.18 13.88
C GLY A 17 16.22 -3.07 13.94
N ARG A 18 15.62 -3.85 14.85
CA ARG A 18 14.16 -4.08 14.93
C ARG A 18 13.36 -2.82 15.24
N LYS A 19 13.83 -1.99 16.19
CA LYS A 19 13.11 -0.76 16.60
C LYS A 19 13.00 0.22 15.43
N ALA A 20 14.11 0.49 14.74
CA ALA A 20 14.13 1.37 13.58
C ALA A 20 13.25 0.83 12.44
N ALA A 21 13.32 -0.48 12.18
CA ALA A 21 12.49 -1.12 11.15
C ALA A 21 10.99 -1.01 11.44
N ALA A 22 10.57 -1.18 12.69
CA ALA A 22 9.18 -1.03 13.11
C ALA A 22 8.68 0.41 12.92
N ILE A 23 9.49 1.41 13.28
CA ILE A 23 9.15 2.83 13.07
C ILE A 23 8.98 3.11 11.57
N VAL A 24 9.94 2.68 10.75
CA VAL A 24 9.87 2.89 9.28
C VAL A 24 8.67 2.18 8.67
N ALA A 25 8.38 0.93 9.07
CA ALA A 25 7.19 0.22 8.62
C ALA A 25 5.90 0.95 9.00
N GLY A 26 5.80 1.44 10.25
CA GLY A 26 4.65 2.21 10.72
C GLY A 26 4.45 3.50 9.94
N LEU A 27 5.51 4.26 9.69
CA LEU A 27 5.45 5.47 8.87
C LEU A 27 5.10 5.17 7.40
N ASP A 28 5.61 4.06 6.86
CA ASP A 28 5.31 3.63 5.50
C ASP A 28 3.85 3.19 5.32
N VAL A 29 3.24 2.56 6.33
CA VAL A 29 1.80 2.26 6.39
C VAL A 29 1.01 3.56 6.54
N LEU A 30 1.40 4.41 7.49
CA LEU A 30 0.68 5.63 7.85
C LEU A 30 0.53 6.56 6.66
N LYS A 31 1.58 6.79 5.86
CA LYS A 31 1.44 7.65 4.67
C LYS A 31 0.47 7.10 3.62
N GLY A 32 0.33 5.77 3.51
CA GLY A 32 -0.66 5.14 2.63
C GLY A 32 -2.07 5.38 3.14
N VAL A 33 -2.29 5.18 4.45
CA VAL A 33 -3.56 5.50 5.12
C VAL A 33 -3.92 6.98 4.96
N LEU A 34 -2.98 7.87 5.27
CA LEU A 34 -3.19 9.32 5.20
C LEU A 34 -3.47 9.80 3.78
N ALA A 35 -2.86 9.21 2.75
CA ALA A 35 -3.17 9.55 1.36
C ALA A 35 -4.65 9.32 1.02
N VAL A 36 -5.19 8.16 1.42
CA VAL A 36 -6.61 7.81 1.22
C VAL A 36 -7.53 8.71 2.05
N LEU A 37 -7.19 8.96 3.31
CA LEU A 37 -8.01 9.80 4.19
C LEU A 37 -8.02 11.26 3.69
N PHE A 38 -6.87 11.82 3.33
CA PHE A 38 -6.80 13.19 2.81
C PHE A 38 -7.50 13.34 1.47
N ALA A 39 -7.40 12.37 0.56
CA ALA A 39 -8.19 12.39 -0.65
C ALA A 39 -9.69 12.44 -0.33
N GLY A 40 -10.17 11.57 0.57
CA GLY A 40 -11.56 11.60 1.01
C GLY A 40 -11.99 12.93 1.63
N LEU A 41 -11.14 13.52 2.47
CA LEU A 41 -11.41 14.80 3.15
C LEU A 41 -11.36 16.01 2.22
N ILE A 42 -10.58 15.96 1.13
CA ILE A 42 -10.53 17.01 0.12
C ILE A 42 -11.77 16.94 -0.77
N ILE A 43 -12.20 15.73 -1.15
CA ILE A 43 -13.35 15.55 -2.05
C ILE A 43 -14.69 15.71 -1.32
N ARG A 44 -14.79 15.32 -0.04
CA ARG A 44 -15.98 15.46 0.82
C ARG A 44 -17.28 14.92 0.20
N GLY A 45 -17.21 13.80 -0.52
CA GLY A 45 -18.38 13.19 -1.17
C GLY A 45 -18.82 13.86 -2.47
N ASN A 46 -18.07 14.83 -2.99
CA ASN A 46 -18.29 15.43 -4.30
C ASN A 46 -17.44 14.72 -5.37
N TYR A 47 -17.32 15.32 -6.54
CA TYR A 47 -16.44 14.89 -7.62
C TYR A 47 -15.25 15.86 -7.71
N LEU A 48 -14.03 15.32 -7.82
CA LEU A 48 -12.84 16.12 -8.14
C LEU A 48 -12.85 16.41 -9.63
N VAL A 49 -12.95 17.66 -10.03
CA VAL A 49 -12.82 18.06 -11.43
C VAL A 49 -11.36 18.45 -11.70
N VAL A 50 -10.65 17.67 -12.51
CA VAL A 50 -9.30 17.98 -13.01
C VAL A 50 -9.40 18.22 -14.52
N GLY A 51 -9.43 19.49 -14.94
CA GLY A 51 -9.71 19.83 -16.34
C GLY A 51 -11.12 19.38 -16.73
N GLU A 52 -11.24 18.61 -17.82
CA GLU A 52 -12.52 18.05 -18.30
C GLU A 52 -12.90 16.72 -17.62
N PHE A 53 -12.08 16.21 -16.69
CA PHE A 53 -12.34 14.93 -16.03
C PHE A 53 -12.96 15.13 -14.65
N SER A 54 -14.08 14.47 -14.37
CA SER A 54 -14.65 14.35 -13.03
C SER A 54 -14.30 12.99 -12.42
N LEU A 55 -13.69 12.99 -11.24
CA LEU A 55 -13.37 11.80 -10.48
C LEU A 55 -14.24 11.71 -9.23
N GLY A 56 -14.97 10.61 -9.09
CA GLY A 56 -15.64 10.31 -7.83
C GLY A 56 -14.66 10.16 -6.67
N MET A 57 -15.16 10.36 -5.44
CA MET A 57 -14.37 10.24 -4.21
C MET A 57 -13.56 8.94 -4.12
N LEU A 58 -14.17 7.79 -4.46
CA LEU A 58 -13.49 6.50 -4.42
C LEU A 58 -12.30 6.43 -5.39
N VAL A 59 -12.47 6.91 -6.63
CA VAL A 59 -11.38 6.96 -7.62
C VAL A 59 -10.25 7.86 -7.12
N ALA A 60 -10.57 9.02 -6.56
CA ALA A 60 -9.57 9.92 -5.99
C ALA A 60 -8.80 9.28 -4.83
N GLN A 61 -9.47 8.53 -3.96
CA GLN A 61 -8.85 7.79 -2.86
C GLN A 61 -7.90 6.69 -3.35
N VAL A 62 -8.33 5.91 -4.34
CA VAL A 62 -7.51 4.86 -4.95
C VAL A 62 -6.28 5.45 -5.66
N LEU A 63 -6.47 6.50 -6.45
CA LEU A 63 -5.35 7.19 -7.10
C LEU A 63 -4.38 7.80 -6.09
N ALA A 64 -4.87 8.34 -4.97
CA ALA A 64 -4.01 8.83 -3.90
C ALA A 64 -3.20 7.71 -3.24
N ALA A 65 -3.79 6.52 -3.01
CA ALA A 65 -3.08 5.35 -2.53
C ALA A 65 -1.98 4.92 -3.52
N LEU A 66 -2.31 4.84 -4.81
CA LEU A 66 -1.35 4.52 -5.88
C LEU A 66 -0.22 5.55 -5.94
N ALA A 67 -0.55 6.84 -5.87
CA ALA A 67 0.43 7.93 -5.85
C ALA A 67 1.37 7.82 -4.63
N ALA A 68 0.85 7.43 -3.46
CA ALA A 68 1.68 7.22 -2.26
C ALA A 68 2.65 6.04 -2.43
N VAL A 69 2.20 4.93 -3.04
CA VAL A 69 3.04 3.76 -3.38
C VAL A 69 4.11 4.16 -4.39
N LEU A 70 3.74 4.88 -5.46
CA LEU A 70 4.67 5.40 -6.46
C LEU A 70 5.69 6.35 -5.84
N GLY A 71 5.26 7.28 -4.99
CA GLY A 71 6.13 8.20 -4.28
C GLY A 71 7.09 7.50 -3.32
N HIS A 72 6.72 6.35 -2.73
CA HIS A 72 7.64 5.55 -1.93
C HIS A 72 8.63 4.74 -2.79
N ASN A 73 8.22 4.26 -3.96
CA ASN A 73 9.07 3.51 -4.87
C ASN A 73 10.07 4.41 -5.62
N PHE A 74 9.61 5.60 -6.01
CA PHE A 74 10.34 6.59 -6.78
C PHE A 74 10.31 7.98 -6.11
N PRO A 75 10.80 8.12 -4.87
CA PRO A 75 10.79 9.39 -4.17
C PRO A 75 11.74 10.39 -4.83
N VAL A 76 11.23 11.57 -5.15
CA VAL A 76 11.99 12.68 -5.74
C VAL A 76 13.20 13.03 -4.86
N PHE A 77 13.01 13.04 -3.54
CA PHE A 77 14.05 13.38 -2.56
C PHE A 77 15.23 12.40 -2.51
N LEU A 78 15.05 11.15 -3.00
CA LEU A 78 16.11 10.15 -3.06
C LEU A 78 16.51 9.84 -4.50
N LYS A 79 16.37 10.82 -5.40
CA LYS A 79 16.72 10.68 -6.83
C LYS A 79 16.03 9.47 -7.46
N PHE A 80 14.74 9.29 -7.13
CA PHE A 80 13.88 8.20 -7.60
C PHE A 80 14.36 6.79 -7.22
N LYS A 81 15.19 6.65 -6.18
CA LYS A 81 15.65 5.36 -5.65
C LYS A 81 15.03 5.08 -4.28
N GLY A 82 13.81 4.56 -4.30
CA GLY A 82 13.03 4.26 -3.10
C GLY A 82 12.95 2.78 -2.74
N GLY A 83 11.89 2.44 -2.01
CA GLY A 83 11.60 1.10 -1.52
C GLY A 83 10.85 0.23 -2.53
N ARG A 84 9.97 -0.64 -2.01
CA ARG A 84 9.16 -1.58 -2.81
C ARG A 84 7.65 -1.39 -2.61
N GLY A 85 7.23 -0.53 -1.69
CA GLY A 85 5.85 -0.05 -1.60
C GLY A 85 4.90 -0.95 -0.84
N VAL A 86 5.33 -2.13 -0.37
CA VAL A 86 4.44 -3.13 0.25
C VAL A 86 3.72 -2.58 1.48
N ALA A 87 4.45 -1.98 2.43
CA ALA A 87 3.83 -1.39 3.62
C ALA A 87 2.87 -0.23 3.27
N THR A 88 3.22 0.58 2.27
CA THR A 88 2.38 1.70 1.80
C THR A 88 1.13 1.23 1.08
N PHE A 89 1.24 0.16 0.30
CA PHE A 89 0.12 -0.50 -0.37
C PHE A 89 -0.88 -1.04 0.66
N PHE A 90 -0.41 -1.81 1.64
CA PHE A 90 -1.27 -2.28 2.71
C PHE A 90 -1.85 -1.14 3.56
N GLY A 91 -1.11 -0.05 3.78
CA GLY A 91 -1.66 1.16 4.40
C GLY A 91 -2.82 1.77 3.63
N GLY A 92 -2.71 1.90 2.30
CA GLY A 92 -3.81 2.34 1.46
C GLY A 92 -5.01 1.40 1.54
N LEU A 93 -4.78 0.09 1.46
CA LEU A 93 -5.84 -0.92 1.58
C LEU A 93 -6.50 -0.92 2.96
N ILE A 94 -5.77 -0.69 4.06
CA ILE A 94 -6.37 -0.58 5.39
C ILE A 94 -7.41 0.55 5.42
N ALA A 95 -7.15 1.66 4.72
CA ALA A 95 -8.08 2.77 4.67
C ALA A 95 -9.24 2.57 3.69
N LEU A 96 -9.04 1.82 2.59
CA LEU A 96 -10.06 1.53 1.57
C LEU A 96 -10.94 0.33 1.93
N CYS A 97 -10.30 -0.80 2.25
CA CYS A 97 -10.93 -2.07 2.52
C CYS A 97 -10.13 -2.87 3.58
N PRO A 98 -10.39 -2.62 4.88
CA PRO A 98 -9.65 -3.25 5.97
C PRO A 98 -9.64 -4.79 5.92
N ALA A 99 -10.76 -5.42 5.56
CA ALA A 99 -10.88 -6.87 5.50
C ALA A 99 -9.91 -7.51 4.48
N VAL A 100 -9.82 -6.90 3.30
CA VAL A 100 -8.92 -7.33 2.22
C VAL A 100 -7.46 -7.08 2.59
N ALA A 101 -7.17 -5.95 3.25
CA ALA A 101 -5.85 -5.64 3.76
C ALA A 101 -5.37 -6.64 4.83
N LEU A 102 -6.27 -7.02 5.75
CA LEU A 102 -5.99 -8.00 6.80
C LEU A 102 -5.68 -9.37 6.18
N PHE A 103 -6.53 -9.86 5.27
CA PHE A 103 -6.31 -11.15 4.61
C PHE A 103 -4.97 -11.20 3.85
N GLY A 104 -4.71 -10.21 2.98
CA GLY A 104 -3.43 -10.14 2.26
C GLY A 104 -2.23 -9.96 3.19
N GLY A 105 -2.40 -9.22 4.30
CA GLY A 105 -1.37 -9.01 5.31
C GLY A 105 -1.03 -10.28 6.07
N GLU A 106 -2.02 -11.11 6.40
CA GLU A 106 -1.82 -12.44 6.99
C GLU A 106 -1.04 -13.34 6.05
N VAL A 107 -1.45 -13.42 4.77
CA VAL A 107 -0.74 -14.20 3.74
C VAL A 107 0.70 -13.71 3.60
N LEU A 108 0.93 -12.39 3.67
CA LEU A 108 2.28 -11.83 3.67
C LEU A 108 3.11 -12.31 4.85
N ILE A 109 2.59 -12.17 6.07
CA ILE A 109 3.31 -12.50 7.30
C ILE A 109 3.61 -14.00 7.34
N ILE A 110 2.62 -14.84 7.04
CA ILE A 110 2.76 -16.30 6.99
C ILE A 110 3.77 -16.68 5.90
N GLY A 111 3.60 -16.17 4.69
CA GLY A 111 4.50 -16.47 3.56
C GLY A 111 5.94 -16.05 3.83
N ALA A 112 6.16 -14.86 4.39
CA ALA A 112 7.49 -14.39 4.78
C ALA A 112 8.08 -15.23 5.93
N GLY A 113 7.24 -15.64 6.90
CA GLY A 113 7.64 -16.44 8.05
C GLY A 113 8.06 -17.85 7.68
N LEU A 114 7.25 -18.55 6.87
CA LEU A 114 7.50 -19.92 6.42
C LEU A 114 8.73 -20.00 5.50
N THR A 115 8.85 -19.08 4.57
CA THR A 115 9.93 -19.12 3.57
C THR A 115 11.20 -18.44 4.04
N ARG A 116 11.16 -17.65 5.13
CA ARG A 116 12.22 -16.73 5.57
C ARG A 116 12.60 -15.67 4.52
N TYR A 117 11.82 -15.53 3.44
CA TYR A 117 12.03 -14.54 2.38
C TYR A 117 10.90 -13.51 2.39
N ALA A 118 11.22 -12.29 2.80
CA ALA A 118 10.26 -11.18 2.80
C ALA A 118 9.69 -10.87 1.40
N SER A 119 10.44 -11.13 0.33
CA SER A 119 9.99 -10.95 -1.05
C SER A 119 8.88 -11.92 -1.42
N ILE A 120 9.00 -13.19 -1.03
CA ILE A 120 7.98 -14.22 -1.33
C ILE A 120 6.71 -13.88 -0.56
N GLY A 121 6.81 -13.57 0.74
CA GLY A 121 5.66 -13.11 1.51
C GLY A 121 5.00 -11.87 0.90
N SER A 122 5.78 -10.88 0.45
CA SER A 122 5.21 -9.67 -0.18
C SER A 122 4.42 -9.99 -1.46
N ILE A 123 4.97 -10.84 -2.34
CA ILE A 123 4.29 -11.24 -3.57
C ILE A 123 3.03 -12.05 -3.24
N ALA A 124 3.15 -13.05 -2.36
CA ALA A 124 2.04 -13.88 -1.94
C ALA A 124 0.92 -13.06 -1.29
N GLY A 125 1.26 -12.07 -0.45
CA GLY A 125 0.31 -11.19 0.19
C GLY A 125 -0.45 -10.32 -0.80
N VAL A 126 0.23 -9.71 -1.77
CA VAL A 126 -0.42 -8.91 -2.82
C VAL A 126 -1.32 -9.79 -3.69
N VAL A 127 -0.85 -10.97 -4.10
CA VAL A 127 -1.70 -11.93 -4.84
C VAL A 127 -2.90 -12.33 -3.99
N GLY A 128 -2.69 -12.63 -2.71
CA GLY A 128 -3.72 -12.97 -1.73
C GLY A 128 -4.81 -11.89 -1.64
N THR A 129 -4.40 -10.62 -1.56
CA THR A 129 -5.32 -9.46 -1.63
C THR A 129 -6.24 -9.54 -2.85
N TYR A 130 -5.68 -9.73 -4.06
CA TYR A 130 -6.50 -9.80 -5.28
C TYR A 130 -7.37 -11.06 -5.34
N THR A 131 -6.91 -12.20 -4.78
CA THR A 131 -7.70 -13.44 -4.78
C THR A 131 -8.99 -13.33 -3.97
N ILE A 132 -9.05 -12.46 -2.95
CA ILE A 132 -10.28 -12.20 -2.20
C ILE A 132 -11.04 -10.98 -2.76
N LEU A 133 -10.31 -9.95 -3.20
CA LEU A 133 -10.93 -8.71 -3.68
C LEU A 133 -11.71 -8.91 -4.98
N VAL A 134 -11.19 -9.70 -5.92
CA VAL A 134 -11.87 -9.95 -7.21
C VAL A 134 -13.22 -10.66 -7.00
N PRO A 135 -13.32 -11.77 -6.24
CA PRO A 135 -14.62 -12.36 -5.92
C PRO A 135 -15.56 -11.41 -5.17
N LEU A 136 -15.05 -10.60 -4.23
CA LEU A 136 -15.89 -9.62 -3.52
C LEU A 136 -16.46 -8.56 -4.47
N THR A 137 -15.69 -8.10 -5.45
CA THR A 137 -16.16 -7.19 -6.50
C THR A 137 -17.23 -7.85 -7.36
N ILE A 138 -17.01 -9.08 -7.82
CA ILE A 138 -17.93 -9.78 -8.74
C ILE A 138 -19.22 -10.25 -8.04
N LEU A 139 -19.10 -10.83 -6.85
CA LEU A 139 -20.19 -11.55 -6.17
C LEU A 139 -20.90 -10.70 -5.12
N SER A 140 -20.18 -9.78 -4.46
CA SER A 140 -20.68 -8.96 -3.35
C SER A 140 -20.85 -7.49 -3.72
N GLY A 141 -20.61 -7.12 -4.99
CA GLY A 141 -20.80 -5.76 -5.50
C GLY A 141 -19.83 -4.73 -4.92
N PHE A 142 -18.63 -5.15 -4.50
CA PHE A 142 -17.61 -4.19 -4.07
C PHE A 142 -17.25 -3.23 -5.21
N PRO A 143 -16.87 -1.98 -4.91
CA PRO A 143 -16.49 -1.01 -5.93
C PRO A 143 -15.38 -1.55 -6.84
N ILE A 144 -15.57 -1.43 -8.15
CA ILE A 144 -14.59 -1.90 -9.14
C ILE A 144 -13.29 -1.09 -9.09
N GLU A 145 -13.38 0.14 -8.59
CA GLU A 145 -12.27 1.06 -8.36
C GLU A 145 -11.20 0.44 -7.47
N TYR A 146 -11.57 -0.45 -6.53
CA TYR A 146 -10.61 -1.10 -5.65
C TYR A 146 -9.68 -2.08 -6.36
N LEU A 147 -10.01 -2.51 -7.59
CA LEU A 147 -9.17 -3.41 -8.38
C LEU A 147 -7.98 -2.73 -9.07
N ALA A 148 -7.89 -1.40 -9.03
CA ALA A 148 -6.81 -0.64 -9.66
C ALA A 148 -5.46 -0.73 -8.91
#